data_AF-A0A9X5X6Y9-F1
#
_entry.id   AF-A0A9X5X6Y9-F1
#
_cell.length_a   1.000
_cell.length_b   1.000
_cell.length_c   1.000
_cell.angle_alpha   90.00
_cell.angle_beta   90.00
_cell.angle_gamma   90.00
#
_symmetry.space_group_name_H-M   'P 1'
#
loop_
_entity.id
_entity.type
_entity.pdbx_description
1 polymer ?
#
loop_
_entity_poly.entity_id
_entity_poly.type
_entity_poly.pdbx_seq_one_letter_code
_entity_poly.pdbx_strand_id
1 'polypeptide(L)'
;GLETVRVLRAAGAEVVVPARDTERARAALKGIDGVETATMDLLDPASIDAFAERFLDSGRPLHILVNSAGVMATPLTRDARGYEVQFATNHLGHFQLVARLWPALRRAHGARVVSVSSWGHRFSPVLFDDPHFEHHEYDRWVAYGQSKTANILFALGLDQRGKADGIRAF
;
A
#
# COMPACT_ATOMS: atom_id res chain seq x y z
N GLY A 1 -1.20 -8.10 -7.29
CA GLY A 1 -0.23 -8.81 -6.43
C GLY A 1 0.63 -9.76 -7.24
N LEU A 2 0.43 -11.07 -7.12
CA LEU A 2 1.27 -12.11 -7.75
C LEU A 2 1.49 -11.91 -9.26
N GLU A 3 0.41 -11.68 -10.01
CA GLU A 3 0.51 -11.48 -11.46
C GLU A 3 1.29 -10.20 -11.82
N THR A 4 1.16 -9.15 -11.01
CA THR A 4 1.96 -7.93 -11.14
C THR A 4 3.45 -8.23 -10.98
N VAL A 5 3.81 -9.05 -9.98
CA VAL A 5 5.20 -9.48 -9.76
C VAL A 5 5.71 -10.29 -10.95
N ARG A 6 4.92 -11.24 -11.44
CA ARG A 6 5.27 -12.08 -12.60
C ARG A 6 5.59 -11.24 -13.84
N VAL A 7 4.73 -10.29 -14.17
CA VAL A 7 4.90 -9.42 -15.35
C VAL A 7 6.08 -8.46 -15.18
N LEU A 8 6.25 -7.85 -14.00
CA LEU A 8 7.38 -6.96 -13.74
C LEU A 8 8.72 -7.71 -13.81
N ARG A 9 8.80 -8.92 -13.24
CA ARG A 9 9.98 -9.78 -13.36
C ARG A 9 10.27 -10.20 -14.80
N ALA A 10 9.24 -10.58 -15.55
CA ALA A 10 9.39 -10.91 -16.97
C ALA A 10 9.87 -9.72 -17.82
N ALA A 11 9.57 -8.49 -17.38
CA ALA A 11 10.07 -7.25 -17.98
C ALA A 11 11.49 -6.85 -17.47
N GLY A 12 12.13 -7.66 -16.63
CA GLY A 12 13.49 -7.43 -16.14
C GLY A 12 13.60 -6.55 -14.89
N ALA A 13 12.48 -6.17 -14.25
CA ALA A 13 12.52 -5.38 -13.01
C ALA A 13 13.04 -6.20 -11.83
N GLU A 14 13.83 -5.62 -10.94
CA GLU A 14 14.04 -6.16 -9.59
C GLU A 14 12.78 -5.94 -8.76
N VAL A 15 12.27 -7.01 -8.11
CA VAL A 15 10.99 -6.94 -7.39
C VAL A 15 11.18 -7.38 -5.94
N VAL A 16 10.78 -6.49 -5.03
CA VAL A 16 10.64 -6.79 -3.60
C VAL A 16 9.17 -6.96 -3.27
N VAL A 17 8.81 -8.07 -2.63
CA VAL A 17 7.45 -8.37 -2.17
C VAL A 17 7.44 -8.34 -0.64
N PRO A 18 7.07 -7.19 -0.05
CA PRO A 18 6.80 -7.13 1.38
C PRO A 18 5.49 -7.86 1.70
N ALA A 19 5.52 -8.74 2.69
CA ALA A 19 4.37 -9.51 3.14
C ALA A 19 4.43 -9.79 4.64
N ARG A 20 3.25 -9.89 5.27
CA ARG A 20 3.13 -10.29 6.68
C ARG A 20 3.57 -11.74 6.92
N ASP A 21 3.22 -12.61 5.98
CA ASP A 21 3.58 -14.02 5.98
C ASP A 21 4.51 -14.29 4.81
N THR A 22 5.82 -14.29 5.09
CA THR A 22 6.86 -14.44 4.08
C THR A 22 6.95 -15.86 3.54
N GLU A 23 6.63 -16.88 4.35
CA GLU A 23 6.61 -18.27 3.88
C GLU A 23 5.48 -18.48 2.87
N ARG A 24 4.28 -17.99 3.17
CA ARG A 24 3.17 -18.02 2.22
C ARG A 24 3.47 -17.21 0.97
N ALA A 25 4.13 -16.06 1.10
CA ALA A 25 4.55 -15.26 -0.05
C ALA A 25 5.54 -16.03 -0.94
N ARG A 26 6.58 -16.66 -0.37
CA ARG A 26 7.55 -17.48 -1.12
C ARG A 26 6.87 -18.67 -1.80
N ALA A 27 5.95 -19.34 -1.13
CA ALA A 27 5.19 -20.43 -1.72
C ALA A 27 4.36 -19.96 -2.93
N ALA A 28 3.71 -18.79 -2.83
CA ALA A 28 2.94 -18.20 -3.94
C ALA A 28 3.82 -17.71 -5.11
N LEU A 29 5.07 -17.32 -4.82
CA LEU A 29 6.05 -16.86 -5.80
C LEU A 29 6.87 -17.99 -6.43
N LYS A 30 6.60 -19.25 -6.07
CA LYS A 30 7.31 -20.42 -6.62
C LYS A 30 7.23 -20.41 -8.16
N GLY A 31 8.40 -20.47 -8.80
CA GLY A 31 8.53 -20.41 -10.26
C GLY A 31 8.73 -19.00 -10.83
N ILE A 32 8.85 -17.96 -9.98
CA ILE A 32 9.25 -16.61 -10.38
C ILE A 32 10.62 -16.31 -9.75
N ASP A 33 11.68 -16.41 -10.56
CA ASP A 33 13.04 -16.25 -10.07
C ASP A 33 13.41 -14.78 -9.79
N GLY A 34 14.32 -14.55 -8.83
CA GLY A 34 14.87 -13.24 -8.51
C GLY A 34 13.89 -12.26 -7.87
N VAL A 35 12.91 -12.77 -7.10
CA VAL A 35 12.02 -11.96 -6.26
C VAL A 35 12.54 -11.95 -4.83
N GLU A 36 12.81 -10.76 -4.30
CA GLU A 36 13.14 -10.58 -2.88
C GLU A 36 11.85 -10.58 -2.06
N THR A 37 11.82 -11.33 -0.95
CA THR A 37 10.69 -11.31 0.00
C THR A 37 11.13 -10.67 1.29
N ALA A 38 10.29 -9.80 1.85
CA ALA A 38 10.59 -9.09 3.09
C ALA A 38 9.39 -9.11 4.04
N THR A 39 9.63 -9.16 5.34
CA THR A 39 8.57 -9.05 6.33
C THR A 39 8.10 -7.61 6.45
N MET A 40 6.78 -7.40 6.33
CA MET A 40 6.12 -6.13 6.60
C MET A 40 4.62 -6.38 6.84
N ASP A 41 4.07 -5.83 7.92
CA ASP A 41 2.64 -5.78 8.18
C ASP A 41 2.13 -4.34 8.06
N LEU A 42 1.14 -4.11 7.20
CA LEU A 42 0.54 -2.79 7.00
C LEU A 42 -0.31 -2.32 8.19
N LEU A 43 -0.67 -3.22 9.10
CA LEU A 43 -1.38 -2.89 10.34
C LEU A 43 -0.44 -2.51 11.49
N ASP A 44 0.88 -2.70 11.31
CA ASP A 44 1.89 -2.36 12.31
C ASP A 44 2.82 -1.25 11.79
N PRO A 45 2.67 -0.01 12.27
CA PRO A 45 3.54 1.11 11.90
C PRO A 45 5.03 0.84 12.12
N ALA A 46 5.40 0.11 13.17
CA ALA A 46 6.80 -0.22 13.43
C ALA A 46 7.33 -1.22 12.39
N SER A 47 6.48 -2.16 11.93
CA SER A 47 6.82 -3.08 10.85
C SER A 47 7.04 -2.35 9.52
N ILE A 48 6.21 -1.35 9.21
CA ILE A 48 6.36 -0.50 8.01
C ILE A 48 7.66 0.31 8.09
N ASP A 49 7.93 0.94 9.23
CA ASP A 49 9.13 1.75 9.44
C ASP A 49 10.40 0.88 9.31
N ALA A 50 10.42 -0.29 9.95
CA ALA A 50 11.55 -1.20 9.87
C ALA A 50 11.80 -1.73 8.45
N PHE A 51 10.73 -2.00 7.68
CA PHE A 51 10.88 -2.36 6.26
C PHE A 51 11.46 -1.20 5.45
N ALA A 52 10.92 0.00 5.62
CA ALA A 52 11.36 1.18 4.89
C ALA A 52 12.82 1.54 5.21
N GLU A 53 13.22 1.47 6.48
CA GLU A 53 14.62 1.70 6.90
C GLU A 53 15.58 0.72 6.21
N ARG A 54 15.30 -0.60 6.27
CA ARG A 54 16.12 -1.59 5.56
C ARG A 54 16.20 -1.34 4.06
N PHE A 55 15.09 -0.92 3.43
CA PHE A 55 15.11 -0.58 2.01
C PHE A 55 15.97 0.67 1.75
N LEU A 56 15.84 1.71 2.58
CA LEU A 56 16.62 2.94 2.44
C LEU A 56 18.11 2.70 2.63
N ASP A 57 18.50 1.86 3.58
CA ASP A 57 19.89 1.48 3.88
C ASP A 57 20.55 0.74 2.72
N SER A 58 19.77 0.06 1.88
CA SER A 58 20.30 -0.56 0.65
C SER A 58 20.80 0.45 -0.39
N GLY A 59 20.48 1.75 -0.23
CA GLY A 59 20.83 2.80 -1.17
C GLY A 59 20.08 2.74 -2.51
N ARG A 60 19.30 1.68 -2.75
CA ARG A 60 18.56 1.46 -4.00
C ARG A 60 17.57 2.60 -4.27
N PRO A 61 17.44 3.06 -5.53
CA PRO A 61 16.30 3.87 -5.96
C PRO A 61 15.02 3.00 -6.02
N LEU A 62 13.87 3.60 -5.74
CA LEU A 62 12.57 2.94 -5.88
C LEU A 62 11.84 3.51 -7.09
N HIS A 63 11.90 2.80 -8.22
CA HIS A 63 11.28 3.27 -9.46
C HIS A 63 9.76 3.09 -9.50
N ILE A 64 9.25 2.02 -8.91
CA ILE A 64 7.83 1.68 -8.92
C ILE A 64 7.43 1.17 -7.54
N LEU A 65 6.42 1.80 -6.93
CA LEU A 65 5.76 1.32 -5.73
C LEU A 65 4.30 1.00 -6.06
N VAL A 66 3.89 -0.25 -5.85
CA VAL A 66 2.52 -0.70 -6.10
C VAL A 66 1.83 -1.00 -4.77
N ASN A 67 0.98 -0.08 -4.32
CA ASN A 67 0.13 -0.23 -3.14
C ASN A 67 -1.06 -1.15 -3.50
N SER A 68 -0.79 -2.46 -3.58
CA SER A 68 -1.76 -3.48 -4.02
C SER A 68 -2.42 -4.25 -2.89
N ALA A 69 -1.82 -4.29 -1.69
CA ALA A 69 -2.34 -5.10 -0.60
C ALA A 69 -3.70 -4.58 -0.13
N GLY A 70 -4.56 -5.45 0.38
CA GLY A 70 -5.79 -5.01 0.99
C GLY A 70 -6.70 -6.12 1.44
N VAL A 71 -7.62 -5.75 2.32
CA VAL A 71 -8.72 -6.56 2.82
C VAL A 71 -10.05 -5.98 2.32
N MET A 72 -11.09 -6.80 2.26
CA MET A 72 -12.36 -6.44 1.65
C MET A 72 -13.53 -7.03 2.43
N ALA A 73 -14.51 -6.17 2.74
CA ALA A 73 -15.79 -6.54 3.33
C ALA A 73 -15.67 -7.43 4.58
N THR A 74 -14.68 -7.13 5.42
CA THR A 74 -14.45 -7.82 6.69
C THR A 74 -15.46 -7.36 7.75
N PRO A 75 -15.71 -8.15 8.81
CA PRO A 75 -16.37 -7.65 10.01
C PRO A 75 -15.60 -6.46 10.62
N LEU A 76 -16.27 -5.69 11.49
CA LEU A 76 -15.61 -4.62 12.24
C LEU A 76 -14.52 -5.22 13.13
N THR A 77 -13.27 -4.93 12.77
CA THR A 77 -12.11 -5.18 13.61
C THR A 77 -11.24 -3.93 13.62
N ARG A 78 -10.41 -3.82 14.65
CA ARG A 78 -9.53 -2.68 14.87
C ARG A 78 -8.11 -3.15 15.03
N ASP A 79 -7.17 -2.33 14.58
CA ASP A 79 -5.75 -2.54 14.87
C ASP A 79 -5.42 -2.12 16.32
N ALA A 80 -4.15 -2.22 16.71
CA ALA A 80 -3.70 -1.89 18.06
C ALA A 80 -3.87 -0.39 18.43
N ARG A 81 -4.10 0.49 17.44
CA ARG A 81 -4.36 1.93 17.63
C ARG A 81 -5.86 2.23 17.77
N GLY A 82 -6.72 1.24 17.57
CA GLY A 82 -8.17 1.42 17.52
C GLY A 82 -8.71 1.74 16.12
N TYR A 83 -7.88 1.72 15.07
CA TYR A 83 -8.33 2.09 13.72
C TYR A 83 -9.02 0.93 13.01
N GLU A 84 -10.12 1.23 12.32
CA GLU A 84 -10.85 0.25 11.52
C GLU A 84 -9.95 -0.42 10.48
N VAL A 85 -10.00 -1.75 10.40
CA VAL A 85 -8.97 -2.55 9.72
C VAL A 85 -8.91 -2.34 8.21
N GLN A 86 -10.05 -2.09 7.54
CA GLN A 86 -10.07 -1.91 6.10
C GLN A 86 -9.44 -0.57 5.73
N PHE A 87 -9.75 0.50 6.46
CA PHE A 87 -9.13 1.81 6.29
C PHE A 87 -7.64 1.80 6.70
N ALA A 88 -7.32 1.16 7.83
CA ALA A 88 -5.95 1.04 8.32
C ALA A 88 -5.05 0.28 7.32
N THR A 89 -5.50 -0.89 6.84
CA THR A 89 -4.72 -1.73 5.91
C THR A 89 -4.65 -1.11 4.52
N ASN A 90 -5.82 -0.77 3.94
CA ASN A 90 -5.91 -0.45 2.52
C ASN A 90 -5.37 0.95 2.21
N HIS A 91 -5.40 1.86 3.20
CA HIS A 91 -5.05 3.27 3.04
C HIS A 91 -3.93 3.72 3.98
N LEU A 92 -4.12 3.71 5.30
CA LEU A 92 -3.17 4.33 6.24
C LEU A 92 -1.78 3.67 6.23
N GLY A 93 -1.72 2.34 6.19
CA GLY A 93 -0.44 1.62 6.10
C GLY A 93 0.31 1.94 4.81
N HIS A 94 -0.39 2.00 3.68
CA HIS A 94 0.20 2.40 2.41
C HIS A 94 0.64 3.87 2.39
N PHE A 95 -0.15 4.76 3.01
CA PHE A 95 0.21 6.17 3.16
C PHE A 95 1.55 6.31 3.89
N GLN A 96 1.68 5.64 5.04
CA GLN A 96 2.92 5.62 5.81
C GLN A 96 4.08 5.04 4.99
N LEU A 97 3.86 3.90 4.32
CA LEU A 97 4.89 3.26 3.50
C LEU A 97 5.43 4.22 2.41
N VAL A 98 4.55 4.91 1.69
CA VAL A 98 4.93 5.88 0.66
C VAL A 98 5.71 7.04 1.29
N ALA A 99 5.24 7.58 2.43
CA ALA A 99 5.90 8.68 3.11
C ALA A 99 7.33 8.29 3.57
N ARG A 100 7.49 7.09 4.14
CA ARG A 100 8.80 6.60 4.60
C ARG A 100 9.74 6.28 3.44
N LEU A 101 9.23 5.77 2.32
CA LEU A 101 10.02 5.47 1.12
C LEU A 101 10.25 6.68 0.21
N TRP A 102 9.76 7.87 0.58
CA TRP A 102 9.92 9.10 -0.21
C TRP A 102 11.36 9.36 -0.66
N PRO A 103 12.40 9.22 0.20
CA PRO A 103 13.78 9.44 -0.24
C PRO A 103 14.21 8.47 -1.36
N ALA A 104 13.78 7.21 -1.34
CA ALA A 104 14.08 6.25 -2.39
C ALA A 104 13.33 6.54 -3.70
N LEU A 105 12.08 7.01 -3.60
CA LEU A 105 11.30 7.45 -4.76
C LEU A 105 11.98 8.64 -5.46
N ARG A 106 12.49 9.62 -4.70
CA ARG A 106 13.24 10.76 -5.24
C ARG A 106 14.52 10.34 -5.97
N ARG A 107 15.25 9.37 -5.42
CA ARG A 107 16.48 8.84 -6.05
C ARG A 107 16.26 8.20 -7.42
N ALA A 108 15.03 7.80 -7.75
CA ALA A 108 14.73 7.18 -9.03
C ALA A 108 14.62 8.17 -10.19
N HIS A 109 14.53 9.49 -9.93
CA HIS A 109 14.42 10.54 -10.95
C HIS A 109 13.32 10.29 -12.01
N GLY A 110 12.21 9.68 -11.59
CA GLY A 110 11.12 9.27 -12.49
C GLY A 110 10.19 8.22 -11.87
N ALA A 111 10.05 8.23 -10.55
CA ALA A 111 9.33 7.20 -9.81
C ALA A 111 7.82 7.25 -10.06
N ARG A 112 7.19 6.07 -9.93
CA ARG A 112 5.74 5.88 -10.06
C ARG A 112 5.18 5.21 -8.83
N VAL A 113 4.15 5.81 -8.24
CA VAL A 113 3.38 5.21 -7.14
C VAL A 113 1.99 4.86 -7.65
N VAL A 114 1.63 3.58 -7.62
CA VAL A 114 0.34 3.08 -8.09
C VAL A 114 -0.50 2.65 -6.88
N SER A 115 -1.64 3.30 -6.69
CA SER A 115 -2.57 3.00 -5.59
C SER A 115 -3.76 2.22 -6.10
N VAL A 116 -3.76 0.91 -5.84
CA VAL A 116 -4.83 0.03 -6.34
C VAL A 116 -6.14 0.33 -5.61
N SER A 117 -7.06 0.96 -6.33
CA SER A 117 -8.43 1.17 -5.90
C SER A 117 -9.36 0.03 -6.34
N SER A 118 -10.66 0.27 -6.44
CA SER A 118 -11.68 -0.69 -6.83
C SER A 118 -12.91 0.02 -7.37
N TRP A 119 -13.74 -0.69 -8.13
CA TRP A 119 -15.11 -0.27 -8.41
C TRP A 119 -15.92 0.02 -7.13
N GLY A 120 -15.56 -0.64 -6.03
CA GLY A 120 -16.18 -0.46 -4.71
C GLY A 120 -16.04 0.94 -4.11
N HIS A 121 -15.17 1.82 -4.63
CA HIS A 121 -15.12 3.22 -4.19
C HIS A 121 -16.49 3.92 -4.30
N ARG A 122 -17.36 3.46 -5.21
CA ARG A 122 -18.72 3.98 -5.37
C ARG A 122 -19.64 3.72 -4.17
N PHE A 123 -19.28 2.84 -3.25
CA PHE A 123 -20.10 2.53 -2.08
C PHE A 123 -20.04 3.61 -1.00
N SER A 124 -18.96 4.40 -0.93
CA SER A 124 -18.86 5.46 0.06
C SER A 124 -17.78 6.49 -0.28
N PRO A 125 -18.00 7.80 -0.03
CA PRO A 125 -16.91 8.76 0.08
C PRO A 125 -16.01 8.45 1.28
N VAL A 126 -14.95 9.23 1.48
CA VAL A 126 -14.23 9.18 2.76
C VAL A 126 -15.10 9.82 3.85
N LEU A 127 -15.34 9.08 4.94
CA LEU A 127 -16.07 9.58 6.10
C LEU A 127 -15.09 10.33 7.00
N PHE A 128 -14.75 11.58 6.64
CA PHE A 128 -13.69 12.33 7.34
C PHE A 128 -13.97 12.57 8.83
N ASP A 129 -15.24 12.69 9.22
CA ASP A 129 -15.63 12.93 10.61
C ASP A 129 -15.72 11.65 11.45
N ASP A 130 -15.74 10.47 10.81
CA ASP A 130 -15.80 9.17 11.50
C ASP A 130 -15.19 8.04 10.64
N PRO A 131 -13.88 8.09 10.33
CA PRO A 131 -13.24 7.10 9.46
C PRO A 131 -13.11 5.72 10.11
N HIS A 132 -13.36 5.63 11.43
CA HIS A 132 -13.18 4.42 12.24
C HIS A 132 -14.48 3.85 12.81
N PHE A 133 -15.63 4.38 12.37
CA PHE A 133 -16.97 3.94 12.79
C PHE A 133 -17.09 3.87 14.32
N GLU A 134 -16.71 4.97 14.98
CA GLU A 134 -16.88 5.17 16.42
C GLU A 134 -18.25 5.74 16.76
N HIS A 135 -18.89 6.42 15.81
CA HIS A 135 -20.16 7.10 15.98
C HIS A 135 -21.26 6.62 15.03
N HIS A 136 -20.89 5.97 13.91
CA HIS A 136 -21.82 5.35 12.97
C HIS A 136 -21.84 3.83 13.08
N GLU A 137 -22.99 3.21 12.74
CA GLU A 137 -23.09 1.76 12.60
C GLU A 137 -22.13 1.28 11.49
N TYR A 138 -21.44 0.18 11.74
CA TYR A 138 -20.48 -0.38 10.79
C TYR A 138 -21.18 -1.09 9.64
N ASP A 139 -20.97 -0.60 8.42
CA ASP A 139 -21.24 -1.33 7.20
C ASP A 139 -19.93 -1.70 6.50
N ARG A 140 -19.72 -3.01 6.30
CA ARG A 140 -18.48 -3.57 5.73
C ARG A 140 -18.18 -3.09 4.30
N TRP A 141 -19.20 -2.79 3.51
CA TRP A 141 -19.05 -2.32 2.13
C TRP A 141 -18.83 -0.81 2.08
N VAL A 142 -19.45 -0.05 2.98
CA VAL A 142 -19.16 1.37 3.19
C VAL A 142 -17.72 1.55 3.67
N ALA A 143 -17.26 0.74 4.65
CA ALA A 143 -15.87 0.74 5.14
C ALA A 143 -14.87 0.42 4.02
N TYR A 144 -15.16 -0.62 3.22
CA TYR A 144 -14.35 -0.95 2.06
C TYR A 144 -14.34 0.19 1.03
N GLY A 145 -15.52 0.73 0.70
CA GLY A 145 -15.71 1.78 -0.28
C GLY A 145 -14.94 3.04 0.08
N GLN A 146 -15.04 3.50 1.34
CA GLN A 146 -14.30 4.68 1.79
C GLN A 146 -12.78 4.46 1.69
N SER A 147 -12.28 3.25 2.00
CA SER A 147 -10.85 2.95 1.88
C SER A 147 -10.37 3.02 0.42
N LYS A 148 -11.23 2.66 -0.54
CA LYS A 148 -10.91 2.71 -1.97
C LYS A 148 -11.09 4.10 -2.57
N THR A 149 -12.03 4.90 -2.06
CA THR A 149 -12.10 6.33 -2.34
C THR A 149 -10.86 7.06 -1.81
N ALA A 150 -10.42 6.73 -0.59
CA ALA A 150 -9.19 7.29 -0.02
C ALA A 150 -7.95 7.00 -0.89
N ASN A 151 -7.84 5.80 -1.47
CA ASN A 151 -6.76 5.46 -2.41
C ASN A 151 -6.77 6.33 -3.69
N ILE A 152 -7.95 6.68 -4.21
CA ILE A 152 -8.07 7.57 -5.38
C ILE A 152 -7.64 8.99 -5.01
N LEU A 153 -8.18 9.52 -3.91
CA LEU A 153 -7.84 10.86 -3.43
C LEU A 153 -6.35 10.97 -3.09
N PHE A 154 -5.78 9.90 -2.53
CA PHE A 154 -4.36 9.77 -2.26
C PHE A 154 -3.53 9.85 -3.53
N ALA A 155 -3.85 9.09 -4.58
CA ALA A 155 -3.13 9.15 -5.85
C ALA A 155 -3.16 10.56 -6.44
N LEU A 156 -4.33 11.24 -6.43
CA LEU A 156 -4.45 12.62 -6.91
C LEU A 156 -3.60 13.59 -6.09
N GLY A 157 -3.68 13.52 -4.77
CA GLY A 157 -2.94 14.39 -3.86
C GLY A 157 -1.43 14.14 -3.90
N LEU A 158 -1.02 12.89 -4.08
CA LEU A 158 0.37 12.48 -4.20
C LEU A 158 0.96 12.93 -5.55
N ASP A 159 0.22 12.78 -6.66
CA ASP A 159 0.69 13.23 -7.98
C ASP A 159 0.92 14.74 -8.00
N GLN A 160 0.01 15.51 -7.40
CA GLN A 160 0.17 16.97 -7.29
C GLN A 160 1.43 17.36 -6.51
N ARG A 161 1.70 16.69 -5.38
CA ARG A 161 2.86 16.98 -4.53
C ARG A 161 4.17 16.43 -5.10
N GLY A 162 4.13 15.27 -5.74
CA GLY A 162 5.31 14.54 -6.22
C GLY A 162 5.89 15.06 -7.53
N LYS A 163 5.13 15.84 -8.31
CA LYS A 163 5.59 16.39 -9.60
C LYS A 163 6.93 17.10 -9.52
N ALA A 164 7.14 17.93 -8.49
CA ALA A 164 8.39 18.67 -8.30
C ALA A 164 9.61 17.76 -8.06
N ASP A 165 9.37 16.56 -7.54
CA ASP A 165 10.37 15.54 -7.26
C ASP A 165 10.49 14.48 -8.37
N GLY A 166 9.80 14.66 -9.51
CA GLY A 166 9.76 13.68 -10.60
C GLY A 166 8.98 12.41 -10.25
N ILE A 167 8.10 12.46 -9.24
CA ILE A 167 7.27 11.34 -8.80
C ILE A 167 5.86 11.53 -9.34
N ARG A 168 5.34 10.51 -10.04
CA ARG A 168 3.96 10.48 -10.56
C ARG A 168 3.14 9.45 -9.81
N ALA A 169 1.86 9.74 -9.58
CA ALA A 169 0.95 8.81 -8.90
C ALA A 169 -0.28 8.48 -9.74
N PHE A 170 -0.76 7.25 -9.60
CA PHE A 170 -1.84 6.64 -10.38
C PHE A 170 -2.81 5.88 -9.48
#